data_AF-A0AB34JJ55-F1
#
_entry.id   AF-A0AB34JJ55-F1
#
_cell.length_a   1.000
_cell.length_b   1.000
_cell.length_c   1.000
_cell.angle_alpha   90.00
_cell.angle_beta   90.00
_cell.angle_gamma   90.00
#
_symmetry.space_group_name_H-M   'P 1'
#
loop_
_entity.id
_entity.type
_entity.pdbx_description
1 polymer ?
#
loop_
_entity_poly.entity_id
_entity_poly.type
_entity_poly.pdbx_seq_one_letter_code
_entity_poly.pdbx_strand_id
1 'polypeptide(L)'
;MPPTCPPTAAQEAHSKKPLTTAAVHSSSAVPPAGNSAQISTALREAFPEMRTAEHYAAARAALRRMGGAVELLAELTRLGYAHEGKLTTGTTPFNVFARVASGVMVQPGMDKETARLGKASERFIIACNRPENDEHWESGEAEWVGKASMSKHHRFMLVRDLSWNLFNVIAFGMEGDSSLRKAVAMLEEMEAAARMYVAASEGWSSDIGLYFHMYGHSSVNSLHLHIVDVATKGPTFDALAYKNLPLTAVLQVLRAELKPSMSKWVVE
;
A
#
# COMPACT_ATOMS: atom_id res chain seq x y z
N MET A 1 36.30 -4.83 -6.12
CA MET A 1 35.23 -3.84 -6.30
C MET A 1 34.00 -4.56 -6.82
N PRO A 2 32.87 -4.56 -6.12
CA PRO A 2 31.65 -5.17 -6.65
C PRO A 2 31.03 -4.24 -7.71
N PRO A 3 30.32 -4.79 -8.72
CA PRO A 3 29.83 -4.04 -9.85
C PRO A 3 28.66 -3.14 -9.45
N THR A 4 28.76 -1.86 -9.82
CA THR A 4 27.70 -0.85 -9.66
C THR A 4 26.52 -1.18 -10.57
N CYS A 5 25.32 -1.28 -9.98
CA CYS A 5 24.06 -1.34 -10.70
C CYS A 5 23.84 -0.03 -11.49
N PRO A 6 23.34 -0.08 -12.74
CA PRO A 6 23.11 1.14 -13.52
C PRO A 6 21.90 1.93 -12.97
N PRO A 7 21.94 3.28 -12.98
CA PRO A 7 20.81 4.09 -12.58
C PRO A 7 19.71 4.00 -13.63
N THR A 8 18.49 3.65 -13.23
CA THR A 8 17.31 3.70 -14.11
C THR A 8 16.29 4.73 -13.61
N ALA A 9 15.77 5.47 -14.58
CA ALA A 9 14.96 6.67 -14.43
C ALA A 9 13.67 6.45 -13.64
N ALA A 10 13.56 7.15 -12.52
CA ALA A 10 12.29 7.58 -11.93
C ALA A 10 12.54 8.91 -11.23
N GLN A 11 12.94 9.91 -12.03
CA GLN A 11 12.83 11.31 -11.66
C GLN A 11 11.70 11.89 -12.50
N GLU A 12 10.51 11.97 -11.91
CA GLU A 12 9.58 13.02 -12.28
C GLU A 12 9.19 13.78 -11.01
N ALA A 13 9.45 15.07 -11.11
CA ALA A 13 9.42 16.05 -10.05
C ALA A 13 8.00 16.62 -9.90
N HIS A 14 7.51 16.70 -8.67
CA HIS A 14 6.53 17.71 -8.31
C HIS A 14 7.06 18.52 -7.13
N SER A 15 7.59 19.68 -7.49
CA SER A 15 7.97 20.76 -6.59
C SER A 15 6.75 21.24 -5.82
N LYS A 16 6.83 21.23 -4.48
CA LYS A 16 5.78 21.72 -3.58
C LYS A 16 5.80 23.26 -3.56
N LYS A 17 4.66 23.90 -3.84
CA LYS A 17 4.38 25.27 -3.36
C LYS A 17 3.77 25.20 -1.95
N PRO A 18 4.02 26.21 -1.09
CA PRO A 18 3.55 26.19 0.30
C PRO A 18 2.04 26.42 0.37
N LEU A 19 1.38 25.65 1.23
CA LEU A 19 -0.06 25.74 1.50
C LEU A 19 -0.30 26.77 2.60
N THR A 20 -1.00 27.86 2.26
CA THR A 20 -1.54 28.83 3.22
C THR A 20 -2.79 28.26 3.89
N THR A 21 -2.91 28.51 5.19
CA THR A 21 -4.01 28.12 6.07
C THR A 21 -5.34 28.77 5.68
N ALA A 22 -6.41 27.98 5.56
CA ALA A 22 -7.78 28.47 5.64
C ALA A 22 -8.73 27.40 6.23
N ALA A 23 -9.76 27.92 6.90
CA ALA A 23 -10.65 27.31 7.88
C ALA A 23 -11.42 26.04 7.47
N VAL A 24 -11.68 25.22 8.49
CA VAL A 24 -12.57 24.06 8.55
C VAL A 24 -14.01 24.49 8.28
N HIS A 25 -14.66 23.99 7.21
CA HIS A 25 -16.12 23.87 7.12
C HIS A 25 -16.49 22.51 6.50
N SER A 26 -17.55 21.96 7.08
CA SER A 26 -18.14 20.63 6.90
C SER A 26 -18.78 20.40 5.52
N SER A 27 -18.83 19.12 5.12
CA SER A 27 -19.50 18.53 3.95
C SER A 27 -18.77 18.66 2.60
N SER A 28 -17.94 17.65 2.27
CA SER A 28 -17.36 17.48 0.93
C SER A 28 -18.08 16.36 0.19
N ALA A 29 -19.01 16.74 -0.69
CA ALA A 29 -19.55 15.85 -1.70
C ALA A 29 -18.48 15.63 -2.77
N VAL A 30 -18.11 14.37 -3.02
CA VAL A 30 -17.27 13.99 -4.15
C VAL A 30 -18.03 14.37 -5.44
N PRO A 31 -17.51 15.26 -6.30
CA PRO A 31 -18.20 15.64 -7.52
C PRO A 31 -18.33 14.42 -8.46
N PRO A 32 -19.43 14.30 -9.22
CA PRO A 32 -19.58 13.23 -10.20
C PRO A 32 -18.50 13.36 -11.26
N ALA A 33 -17.92 12.22 -11.65
CA ALA A 33 -16.83 12.14 -12.62
C ALA A 33 -17.29 12.61 -14.01
N GLY A 34 -17.09 13.88 -14.31
CA GLY A 34 -17.12 14.43 -15.67
C GLY A 34 -15.69 14.72 -16.12
N ASN A 35 -15.23 13.98 -17.15
CA ASN A 35 -13.95 14.12 -17.86
C ASN A 35 -12.63 14.15 -17.05
N SER A 36 -11.85 13.08 -17.23
CA SER A 36 -10.37 12.97 -17.21
C SER A 36 -9.54 13.05 -15.92
N ALA A 37 -10.12 13.12 -14.72
CA ALA A 37 -9.31 12.97 -13.49
C ALA A 37 -9.05 11.49 -13.20
N GLN A 38 -7.79 11.10 -13.00
CA GLN A 38 -7.45 9.73 -12.59
C GLN A 38 -8.05 9.43 -11.21
N ILE A 39 -8.57 8.22 -10.99
CA ILE A 39 -9.15 7.78 -9.71
C ILE A 39 -8.14 8.01 -8.58
N SER A 40 -6.87 7.68 -8.80
CA SER A 40 -5.79 7.96 -7.83
C SER A 40 -5.70 9.43 -7.41
N THR A 41 -5.83 10.34 -8.37
CA THR A 41 -5.75 11.79 -8.13
C THR A 41 -6.98 12.27 -7.37
N ALA A 42 -8.17 11.85 -7.80
CA ALA A 42 -9.43 12.20 -7.15
C ALA A 42 -9.48 11.70 -5.70
N LEU A 43 -9.01 10.48 -5.43
CA LEU A 43 -8.93 9.94 -4.07
C LEU A 43 -7.92 10.71 -3.20
N ARG A 44 -6.74 11.04 -3.73
CA ARG A 44 -5.73 11.81 -2.99
C ARG A 44 -6.22 13.22 -2.63
N GLU A 45 -6.90 13.89 -3.55
CA GLU A 45 -7.43 15.24 -3.34
C GLU A 45 -8.60 15.24 -2.35
N ALA A 46 -9.50 14.26 -2.45
CA ALA A 46 -10.63 14.13 -1.51
C ALA A 46 -10.19 13.70 -0.11
N PHE A 47 -9.10 12.94 -0.01
CA PHE A 47 -8.58 12.38 1.24
C PHE A 47 -7.08 12.69 1.38
N PRO A 48 -6.70 13.93 1.72
CA PRO A 48 -5.30 14.34 1.85
C PRO A 48 -4.57 13.58 2.97
N GLU A 49 -5.31 13.08 3.96
CA GLU A 49 -4.84 12.11 4.95
C GLU A 49 -5.49 10.74 4.73
N MET A 50 -4.71 9.68 4.95
CA MET A 50 -5.11 8.29 4.83
C MET A 50 -4.44 7.45 5.91
N ARG A 51 -4.88 7.63 7.16
CA ARG A 51 -4.27 7.00 8.35
C ARG A 51 -5.25 6.39 9.35
N THR A 52 -6.56 6.41 9.07
CA THR A 52 -7.58 5.89 9.99
C THR A 52 -8.62 5.04 9.28
N ALA A 53 -9.44 4.32 10.04
CA ALA A 53 -10.54 3.51 9.51
C ALA A 53 -11.60 4.38 8.83
N GLU A 54 -11.87 5.57 9.36
CA GLU A 54 -12.84 6.53 8.80
C GLU A 54 -12.38 7.04 7.44
N HIS A 55 -11.11 7.44 7.32
CA HIS A 55 -10.52 7.84 6.03
C HIS A 55 -10.65 6.72 5.00
N TYR A 56 -10.30 5.49 5.39
CA TYR A 56 -10.35 4.34 4.50
C TYR A 56 -11.78 3.97 4.09
N ALA A 57 -12.73 3.95 5.02
CA ALA A 57 -14.14 3.71 4.73
C ALA A 57 -14.72 4.76 3.77
N ALA A 58 -14.40 6.04 4.00
CA ALA A 58 -14.85 7.13 3.15
C ALA A 58 -14.27 7.03 1.72
N ALA A 59 -12.98 6.70 1.59
CA ALA A 59 -12.33 6.47 0.30
C ALA A 59 -12.94 5.30 -0.46
N ARG A 60 -13.25 4.19 0.22
CA ARG A 60 -13.95 3.04 -0.38
C ARG A 60 -15.35 3.42 -0.86
N ALA A 61 -16.10 4.17 -0.06
CA ALA A 61 -17.41 4.67 -0.46
C ALA A 61 -17.32 5.61 -1.67
N ALA A 62 -16.29 6.45 -1.74
CA ALA A 62 -16.01 7.29 -2.91
C ALA A 62 -15.69 6.46 -4.15
N LEU A 63 -14.81 5.47 -4.05
CA LEU A 63 -14.49 4.57 -5.17
C LEU A 63 -15.75 3.87 -5.70
N ARG A 64 -16.64 3.39 -4.82
CA ARG A 64 -17.91 2.79 -5.25
C ARG A 64 -18.78 3.75 -6.06
N ARG A 65 -18.84 5.03 -5.65
CA ARG A 65 -19.55 6.08 -6.43
C ARG A 65 -18.87 6.39 -7.75
N MET A 66 -17.56 6.18 -7.86
CA MET A 66 -16.77 6.32 -9.08
C MET A 66 -16.83 5.08 -9.99
N GLY A 67 -17.71 4.11 -9.73
CA GLY A 67 -17.85 2.89 -10.55
C GLY A 67 -17.13 1.65 -10.02
N GLY A 68 -16.47 1.76 -8.86
CA GLY A 68 -15.98 0.61 -8.10
C GLY A 68 -14.90 -0.20 -8.81
N ALA A 69 -15.00 -1.54 -8.73
CA ALA A 69 -14.02 -2.46 -9.29
C ALA A 69 -13.83 -2.30 -10.81
N VAL A 70 -14.92 -2.05 -11.55
CA VAL A 70 -14.90 -1.99 -13.01
C VAL A 70 -14.06 -0.80 -13.49
N GLU A 71 -14.34 0.39 -12.97
CA GLU A 71 -13.60 1.59 -13.34
C GLU A 71 -12.15 1.57 -12.83
N LEU A 72 -11.91 0.96 -11.66
CA LEU A 72 -10.55 0.79 -11.15
C LEU A 72 -9.69 -0.10 -12.04
N LEU A 73 -10.22 -1.25 -12.48
CA LEU A 73 -9.52 -2.13 -13.41
C LEU A 73 -9.32 -1.43 -14.77
N ALA A 74 -10.34 -0.76 -15.29
CA ALA A 74 -10.24 -0.01 -16.54
C ALA A 74 -9.13 1.05 -16.49
N GLU A 75 -9.01 1.79 -15.39
CA GLU A 75 -7.90 2.72 -15.17
C GLU A 75 -6.54 2.02 -15.14
N LEU A 76 -6.38 0.95 -14.35
CA LEU A 76 -5.12 0.21 -14.28
C LEU A 76 -4.69 -0.35 -15.65
N THR A 77 -5.63 -0.86 -16.44
CA THR A 77 -5.37 -1.34 -17.80
C THR A 77 -5.00 -0.21 -18.74
N ARG A 78 -5.74 0.90 -18.73
CA ARG A 78 -5.43 2.09 -19.53
C ARG A 78 -4.06 2.67 -19.22
N LEU A 79 -3.63 2.60 -17.96
CA LEU A 79 -2.31 3.06 -17.50
C LEU A 79 -1.20 2.01 -17.70
N GLY A 80 -1.51 0.82 -18.21
CA GLY A 80 -0.55 -0.25 -18.47
C GLY A 80 -0.10 -1.04 -17.23
N TYR A 81 -0.70 -0.79 -16.06
CA TYR A 81 -0.40 -1.52 -14.83
C TYR A 81 -1.06 -2.90 -14.77
N ALA A 82 -2.14 -3.13 -15.52
CA ALA A 82 -2.83 -4.42 -15.55
C ALA A 82 -3.15 -4.90 -16.97
N HIS A 83 -3.00 -6.20 -17.22
CA HIS A 83 -3.37 -6.88 -18.46
C HIS A 83 -3.96 -8.25 -18.12
N GLU A 84 -5.05 -8.64 -18.79
CA GLU A 84 -5.73 -9.93 -18.56
C GLU A 84 -6.03 -10.22 -17.06
N GLY A 85 -6.43 -9.18 -16.33
CA GLY A 85 -6.75 -9.28 -14.90
C GLY A 85 -5.55 -9.46 -13.97
N LYS A 86 -4.32 -9.27 -14.44
CA LYS A 86 -3.09 -9.36 -13.64
C LYS A 86 -2.23 -8.11 -13.76
N LEU A 87 -1.44 -7.82 -12.73
CA LEU A 87 -0.44 -6.78 -12.78
C LEU A 87 0.66 -7.11 -13.78
N THR A 88 1.09 -6.09 -14.53
CA THR A 88 2.19 -6.24 -15.48
C THR A 88 3.53 -6.22 -14.75
N THR A 89 4.49 -7.00 -15.27
CA THR A 89 5.87 -7.08 -14.77
C THR A 89 6.85 -6.40 -15.73
N GLY A 90 6.33 -5.63 -16.68
CA GLY A 90 7.13 -4.91 -17.67
C GLY A 90 7.98 -3.79 -17.06
N THR A 91 8.65 -3.05 -17.93
CA THR A 91 9.45 -1.88 -17.54
C THR A 91 8.73 -0.56 -17.79
N THR A 92 7.57 -0.60 -18.45
CA THR A 92 6.78 0.59 -18.81
C THR A 92 5.28 0.28 -18.69
N PRO A 93 4.61 0.71 -17.60
CA PRO A 93 5.20 1.33 -16.40
C PRO A 93 6.07 0.36 -15.61
N PHE A 94 7.10 0.87 -14.93
CA PHE A 94 7.97 0.05 -14.07
C PHE A 94 7.27 -0.24 -12.74
N ASN A 95 7.13 -1.51 -12.38
CA ASN A 95 6.55 -1.94 -11.11
C ASN A 95 7.52 -2.88 -10.38
N VAL A 96 8.36 -2.30 -9.52
CA VAL A 96 9.40 -3.05 -8.80
C VAL A 96 8.82 -4.21 -7.99
N PHE A 97 7.70 -3.99 -7.30
CA PHE A 97 7.12 -5.00 -6.42
C PHE A 97 6.40 -6.10 -7.19
N ALA A 98 5.72 -5.80 -8.30
CA ALA A 98 5.17 -6.87 -9.16
C ALA A 98 6.29 -7.74 -9.76
N ARG A 99 7.43 -7.13 -10.13
CA ARG A 99 8.60 -7.85 -10.64
C ARG A 99 9.31 -8.71 -9.59
N VAL A 100 9.37 -8.24 -8.35
CA VAL A 100 9.90 -9.03 -7.23
C VAL A 100 8.95 -10.18 -6.89
N ALA A 101 7.64 -9.89 -6.78
CA ALA A 101 6.61 -10.89 -6.50
C ALA A 101 6.58 -12.02 -7.54
N SER A 102 6.79 -11.70 -8.83
CA SER A 102 6.85 -12.69 -9.90
C SER A 102 8.18 -13.44 -10.02
N GLY A 103 9.22 -13.02 -9.30
CA GLY A 103 10.58 -13.56 -9.43
C GLY A 103 11.35 -13.08 -10.67
N VAL A 104 10.79 -12.18 -11.49
CA VAL A 104 11.51 -11.55 -12.61
C VAL A 104 12.64 -10.63 -12.12
N MET A 105 12.53 -10.14 -10.89
CA MET A 105 13.55 -9.34 -10.22
C MET A 105 13.90 -9.95 -8.86
N VAL A 106 15.18 -9.97 -8.54
CA VAL A 106 15.72 -10.47 -7.26
C VAL A 106 16.55 -9.38 -6.61
N GLN A 107 16.39 -9.19 -5.30
CA GLN A 107 17.22 -8.28 -4.51
C GLN A 107 18.32 -9.05 -3.77
N PRO A 108 19.48 -8.44 -3.48
CA PRO A 108 20.50 -9.05 -2.64
C PRO A 108 19.94 -9.48 -1.27
N GLY A 109 20.17 -10.74 -0.87
CA GLY A 109 19.73 -11.29 0.42
C GLY A 109 18.23 -11.58 0.55
N MET A 110 17.44 -11.37 -0.51
CA MET A 110 15.99 -11.56 -0.52
C MET A 110 15.56 -12.99 -0.18
N ASP A 111 16.36 -13.98 -0.55
CA ASP A 111 16.16 -15.40 -0.24
C ASP A 111 16.21 -15.65 1.28
N LYS A 112 17.22 -15.08 1.97
CA LYS A 112 17.37 -15.16 3.42
C LYS A 112 16.24 -14.43 4.14
N GLU A 113 15.89 -13.23 3.67
CA GLU A 113 14.77 -12.44 4.21
C GLU A 113 13.45 -13.22 4.10
N THR A 114 13.19 -13.79 2.92
CA THR A 114 11.95 -14.52 2.64
C THR A 114 11.88 -15.85 3.38
N ALA A 115 13.01 -16.53 3.62
CA ALA A 115 13.05 -17.77 4.37
C ALA A 115 12.51 -17.62 5.81
N ARG A 116 12.64 -16.42 6.41
CA ARG A 116 12.12 -16.11 7.76
C ARG A 116 10.58 -16.14 7.85
N LEU A 117 9.88 -16.10 6.71
CA LEU A 117 8.42 -16.28 6.67
C LEU A 117 7.99 -17.75 6.88
N GLY A 118 8.93 -18.71 6.85
CA GLY A 118 8.61 -20.13 6.90
C GLY A 118 7.63 -20.53 5.79
N LYS A 119 6.56 -21.26 6.13
CA LYS A 119 5.53 -21.67 5.15
C LYS A 119 4.83 -20.49 4.46
N ALA A 120 4.75 -19.33 5.11
CA ALA A 120 4.11 -18.16 4.53
C ALA A 120 4.86 -17.62 3.30
N SER A 121 6.13 -18.03 3.09
CA SER A 121 6.92 -17.71 1.89
C SER A 121 6.33 -18.26 0.57
N GLU A 122 5.44 -19.24 0.64
CA GLU A 122 4.69 -19.76 -0.52
C GLU A 122 3.74 -18.70 -1.12
N ARG A 123 3.28 -17.76 -0.29
CA ARG A 123 2.30 -16.73 -0.68
C ARG A 123 2.85 -15.32 -0.62
N PHE A 124 3.80 -15.09 0.28
CA PHE A 124 4.40 -13.79 0.51
C PHE A 124 5.89 -13.81 0.21
N ILE A 125 6.45 -12.62 -0.06
CA ILE A 125 7.88 -12.41 -0.25
C ILE A 125 8.29 -11.12 0.43
N ILE A 126 9.50 -11.08 1.00
CA ILE A 126 10.03 -9.87 1.64
C ILE A 126 10.90 -9.12 0.62
N ALA A 127 10.59 -7.85 0.43
CA ALA A 127 11.44 -6.91 -0.30
C ALA A 127 12.06 -5.89 0.65
N CYS A 128 13.26 -5.44 0.29
CA CYS A 128 13.99 -4.38 0.97
C CYS A 128 13.84 -3.06 0.22
N ASN A 129 14.09 -1.95 0.93
CA ASN A 129 14.29 -0.67 0.28
C ASN A 129 15.64 -0.68 -0.47
N ARG A 130 15.94 0.41 -1.18
CA ARG A 130 17.28 0.59 -1.73
C ARG A 130 18.29 0.74 -0.59
N PRO A 131 19.53 0.19 -0.73
CA PRO A 131 20.53 0.27 0.34
C PRO A 131 20.75 1.69 0.86
N GLU A 132 20.82 2.68 -0.03
CA GLU A 132 21.01 4.08 0.36
C GLU A 132 19.85 4.63 1.21
N ASN A 133 18.62 4.16 0.99
CA ASN A 133 17.47 4.57 1.78
C ASN A 133 17.49 3.91 3.18
N ASP A 134 17.97 2.66 3.27
CA ASP A 134 18.16 1.97 4.55
C ASP A 134 19.29 2.60 5.36
N GLU A 135 20.39 3.00 4.72
CA GLU A 135 21.54 3.66 5.38
C GLU A 135 21.18 5.03 5.99
N HIS A 136 20.29 5.78 5.34
CA HIS A 136 19.89 7.13 5.77
C HIS A 136 18.58 7.16 6.56
N TRP A 137 18.14 6.04 7.14
CA TRP A 137 16.86 5.94 7.85
C TRP A 137 16.68 6.99 8.96
N GLU A 138 17.76 7.35 9.66
CA GLU A 138 17.76 8.34 10.75
C GLU A 138 18.01 9.78 10.29
N SER A 139 18.26 10.01 9.00
CA SER A 139 18.61 11.33 8.48
C SER A 139 17.42 12.29 8.53
N GLY A 140 17.66 13.47 9.11
CA GLY A 140 16.72 14.60 9.12
C GLY A 140 16.85 15.52 7.90
N GLU A 141 17.79 15.24 6.98
CA GLU A 141 18.05 16.11 5.83
C GLU A 141 16.92 16.05 4.79
N ALA A 142 16.60 17.21 4.22
CA ALA A 142 15.46 17.35 3.31
C ALA A 142 15.51 16.44 2.07
N GLU A 143 16.70 16.00 1.66
CA GLU A 143 16.86 15.07 0.54
C GLU A 143 16.40 13.64 0.84
N TRP A 144 16.48 13.23 2.12
CA TRP A 144 16.20 11.86 2.60
C TRP A 144 14.81 11.75 3.22
N VAL A 145 14.31 12.79 3.89
CA VAL A 145 13.00 12.79 4.52
C VAL A 145 11.90 12.53 3.48
N GLY A 146 11.18 11.40 3.65
CA GLY A 146 10.14 10.95 2.72
C GLY A 146 10.61 9.98 1.64
N LYS A 147 11.92 9.69 1.56
CA LYS A 147 12.53 8.70 0.65
C LYS A 147 13.24 7.57 1.40
N ALA A 148 13.97 7.91 2.45
CA ALA A 148 14.67 6.97 3.31
C ALA A 148 13.70 5.99 3.97
N SER A 149 14.23 4.89 4.49
CA SER A 149 13.43 3.93 5.25
C SER A 149 12.82 4.58 6.49
N MET A 150 11.60 4.15 6.84
CA MET A 150 10.85 4.76 7.95
C MET A 150 11.45 4.45 9.33
N SER A 151 12.28 3.42 9.43
CA SER A 151 12.97 3.03 10.65
C SER A 151 14.24 2.29 10.30
N LYS A 152 15.08 2.01 11.31
CA LYS A 152 16.27 1.16 11.18
C LYS A 152 15.93 -0.20 10.56
N HIS A 153 14.77 -0.73 10.93
CA HIS A 153 14.24 -1.98 10.41
C HIS A 153 12.90 -1.73 9.71
N HIS A 154 12.96 -1.52 8.39
CA HIS A 154 11.81 -1.31 7.53
C HIS A 154 11.86 -2.26 6.34
N ARG A 155 10.81 -3.08 6.18
CA ARG A 155 10.67 -4.04 5.07
C ARG A 155 9.29 -3.97 4.45
N PHE A 156 9.18 -4.53 3.25
CA PHE A 156 7.93 -4.64 2.52
C PHE A 156 7.56 -6.11 2.36
N MET A 157 6.40 -6.51 2.89
CA MET A 157 5.82 -7.81 2.56
C MET A 157 4.93 -7.67 1.34
N LEU A 158 5.27 -8.39 0.28
CA LEU A 158 4.54 -8.43 -0.98
C LEU A 158 3.73 -9.73 -1.08
N VAL A 159 2.70 -9.72 -1.93
CA VAL A 159 1.94 -10.92 -2.32
C VAL A 159 2.43 -11.43 -3.67
N ARG A 160 2.62 -12.76 -3.78
CA ARG A 160 3.05 -13.41 -5.04
C ARG A 160 1.95 -13.46 -6.09
N ASP A 161 0.69 -13.49 -5.66
CA ASP A 161 -0.47 -13.41 -6.55
C ASP A 161 -0.60 -12.00 -7.14
N LEU A 162 -0.47 -11.91 -8.46
CA LEU A 162 -0.54 -10.65 -9.21
C LEU A 162 -1.95 -10.31 -9.69
N SER A 163 -2.99 -11.00 -9.22
CA SER A 163 -4.38 -10.65 -9.55
C SER A 163 -4.64 -9.17 -9.27
N TRP A 164 -5.24 -8.48 -10.25
CA TRP A 164 -5.36 -7.02 -10.22
C TRP A 164 -6.10 -6.55 -8.96
N ASN A 165 -7.12 -7.29 -8.49
CA ASN A 165 -7.91 -6.95 -7.31
C ASN A 165 -7.12 -7.02 -6.00
N LEU A 166 -5.91 -7.57 -6.04
CA LEU A 166 -4.96 -7.60 -4.93
C LEU A 166 -3.92 -6.48 -5.02
N PHE A 167 -3.93 -5.59 -6.00
CA PHE A 167 -2.85 -4.60 -6.19
C PHE A 167 -2.73 -3.55 -5.08
N ASN A 168 -3.84 -3.24 -4.39
CA ASN A 168 -3.89 -2.25 -3.33
C ASN A 168 -5.12 -2.51 -2.46
N VAL A 169 -5.02 -2.18 -1.17
CA VAL A 169 -6.11 -2.39 -0.20
C VAL A 169 -7.44 -1.73 -0.62
N ILE A 170 -7.42 -0.63 -1.37
CA ILE A 170 -8.66 0.01 -1.84
C ILE A 170 -9.54 -0.93 -2.69
N ALA A 171 -8.94 -1.91 -3.40
CA ALA A 171 -9.65 -2.85 -4.25
C ALA A 171 -10.28 -4.03 -3.49
N PHE A 172 -9.86 -4.25 -2.25
CA PHE A 172 -10.26 -5.44 -1.48
C PHE A 172 -11.77 -5.53 -1.34
N GLY A 173 -12.36 -6.65 -1.77
CA GLY A 173 -13.79 -6.88 -1.67
C GLY A 173 -14.67 -6.01 -2.58
N MET A 174 -14.10 -5.25 -3.52
CA MET A 174 -14.89 -4.43 -4.46
C MET A 174 -15.68 -5.29 -5.47
N GLU A 175 -15.33 -6.56 -5.62
CA GLU A 175 -16.04 -7.53 -6.47
C GLU A 175 -17.13 -8.32 -5.71
N GLY A 176 -17.43 -7.92 -4.46
CA GLY A 176 -18.51 -8.50 -3.64
C GLY A 176 -18.03 -9.39 -2.49
N ASP A 177 -18.99 -9.98 -1.78
CA ASP A 177 -18.78 -10.65 -0.49
C ASP A 177 -17.73 -11.76 -0.49
N SER A 178 -17.66 -12.56 -1.56
CA SER A 178 -16.66 -13.61 -1.69
C SER A 178 -15.24 -13.02 -1.76
N SER A 179 -15.06 -11.96 -2.55
CA SER A 179 -13.81 -11.20 -2.63
C SER A 179 -13.48 -10.53 -1.29
N LEU A 180 -14.50 -10.01 -0.59
CA LEU A 180 -14.34 -9.36 0.70
C LEU A 180 -13.88 -10.35 1.80
N ARG A 181 -14.46 -11.55 1.87
CA ARG A 181 -14.02 -12.61 2.79
C ARG A 181 -12.57 -13.03 2.55
N LYS A 182 -12.20 -13.22 1.28
CA LYS A 182 -10.81 -13.55 0.90
C LYS A 182 -9.83 -12.45 1.31
N ALA A 183 -10.20 -11.19 1.12
CA ALA A 183 -9.36 -10.07 1.51
C ALA A 183 -9.14 -9.99 3.03
N VAL A 184 -10.18 -10.22 3.84
CA VAL A 184 -10.06 -10.28 5.31
C VAL A 184 -9.12 -11.40 5.72
N ALA A 185 -9.32 -12.61 5.20
CA ALA A 185 -8.44 -13.75 5.51
C ALA A 185 -6.99 -13.47 5.11
N MET A 186 -6.76 -12.88 3.92
CA MET A 186 -5.40 -12.52 3.48
C MET A 186 -4.74 -11.50 4.40
N LEU A 187 -5.46 -10.49 4.89
CA LEU A 187 -4.91 -9.51 5.83
C LEU A 187 -4.54 -10.11 7.18
N GLU A 188 -5.36 -11.03 7.69
CA GLU A 188 -5.07 -11.78 8.91
C GLU A 188 -3.81 -12.65 8.74
N GLU A 189 -3.67 -13.31 7.59
CA GLU A 189 -2.48 -14.08 7.26
C GLU A 189 -1.24 -13.19 7.10
N MET A 190 -1.36 -12.01 6.46
CA MET A 190 -0.26 -11.05 6.34
C MET A 190 0.18 -10.53 7.71
N GLU A 191 -0.75 -10.23 8.63
CA GLU A 191 -0.41 -9.83 9.99
C GLU A 191 0.36 -10.94 10.73
N ALA A 192 -0.15 -12.18 10.67
CA ALA A 192 0.51 -13.32 11.30
C ALA A 192 1.91 -13.56 10.70
N ALA A 193 2.03 -13.51 9.38
CA ALA A 193 3.31 -13.68 8.68
C ALA A 193 4.31 -12.57 9.00
N ALA A 194 3.86 -11.32 9.13
CA ALA A 194 4.72 -10.20 9.50
C ALA A 194 5.29 -10.38 10.91
N ARG A 195 4.46 -10.83 11.86
CA ARG A 195 4.91 -11.14 13.23
C ARG A 195 5.89 -12.31 13.28
N MET A 196 5.65 -13.35 12.48
CA MET A 196 6.59 -14.48 12.34
C MET A 196 7.93 -14.02 11.76
N TYR A 197 7.90 -13.22 10.70
CA TYR A 197 9.09 -12.66 10.08
C TYR A 197 9.93 -11.86 11.09
N VAL A 198 9.28 -10.98 11.86
CA VAL A 198 9.93 -10.17 12.90
C VAL A 198 10.52 -11.04 14.00
N ALA A 199 9.77 -12.02 14.51
CA ALA A 199 10.25 -12.93 15.56
C ALA A 199 11.46 -13.78 15.12
N ALA A 200 11.58 -14.07 13.82
CA ALA A 200 12.71 -14.80 13.23
C ALA A 200 13.85 -13.88 12.76
N SER A 201 13.72 -12.56 12.90
CA SER A 201 14.70 -11.58 12.45
C SER A 201 15.51 -11.01 13.61
N GLU A 202 16.83 -11.02 13.48
CA GLU A 202 17.73 -10.45 14.47
C GLU A 202 17.67 -8.91 14.46
N GLY A 203 17.73 -8.30 15.64
CA GLY A 203 17.79 -6.84 15.82
C GLY A 203 16.44 -6.12 15.81
N TRP A 204 15.37 -6.77 15.37
CA TRP A 204 14.03 -6.19 15.41
C TRP A 204 13.47 -6.14 16.83
N SER A 205 12.82 -5.02 17.17
CA SER A 205 11.99 -4.95 18.37
C SER A 205 10.66 -5.68 18.19
N SER A 206 9.95 -5.93 19.30
CA SER A 206 8.57 -6.44 19.27
C SER A 206 7.53 -5.34 18.99
N ASP A 207 7.92 -4.06 19.06
CA ASP A 207 7.05 -2.92 18.79
C ASP A 207 7.09 -2.58 17.30
N ILE A 208 6.20 -3.23 16.55
CA ILE A 208 6.11 -3.07 15.10
C ILE A 208 4.81 -2.40 14.67
N GLY A 209 4.91 -1.57 13.65
CA GLY A 209 3.81 -0.99 12.93
C GLY A 209 3.64 -1.65 11.57
N LEU A 210 2.40 -1.94 11.22
CA LEU A 210 2.00 -2.60 9.97
C LEU A 210 1.11 -1.64 9.18
N TYR A 211 1.62 -1.12 8.06
CA TYR A 211 0.95 -0.05 7.32
C TYR A 211 0.83 -0.34 5.83
N PHE A 212 -0.28 0.10 5.25
CA PHE A 212 -0.45 0.21 3.81
C PHE A 212 -0.41 1.67 3.39
N HIS A 213 0.09 1.94 2.19
CA HIS A 213 -0.19 3.20 1.49
C HIS A 213 -1.29 2.92 0.47
N MET A 214 -2.46 3.53 0.67
CA MET A 214 -3.62 3.34 -0.21
C MET A 214 -3.37 3.94 -1.60
N TYR A 215 -4.02 3.44 -2.63
CA TYR A 215 -4.01 4.02 -3.98
C TYR A 215 -4.38 5.52 -3.92
N GLY A 216 -3.65 6.34 -4.67
CA GLY A 216 -3.63 7.81 -4.52
C GLY A 216 -2.50 8.32 -3.62
N HIS A 217 -2.08 7.54 -2.62
CA HIS A 217 -0.94 7.85 -1.73
C HIS A 217 0.25 6.89 -1.89
N SER A 218 0.02 5.76 -2.55
CA SER A 218 1.04 4.75 -2.85
C SER A 218 1.96 5.20 -3.98
N SER A 219 3.25 4.89 -3.86
CA SER A 219 4.27 5.12 -4.91
C SER A 219 4.43 3.94 -5.86
N VAL A 220 3.89 2.76 -5.52
CA VAL A 220 4.02 1.53 -6.32
C VAL A 220 2.66 0.82 -6.38
N ASN A 221 2.16 0.58 -7.59
CA ASN A 221 0.86 -0.06 -7.83
C ASN A 221 0.96 -1.59 -7.75
N SER A 222 1.34 -2.10 -6.58
CA SER A 222 1.39 -3.51 -6.23
C SER A 222 1.29 -3.59 -4.72
N LEU A 223 0.59 -4.59 -4.17
CA LEU A 223 0.34 -4.63 -2.73
C LEU A 223 1.64 -4.86 -1.99
N HIS A 224 1.88 -4.00 -1.00
CA HIS A 224 3.01 -4.08 -0.11
C HIS A 224 2.57 -3.62 1.28
N LEU A 225 2.75 -4.48 2.27
CA LEU A 225 2.63 -4.13 3.67
C LEU A 225 3.98 -3.62 4.15
N HIS A 226 4.03 -2.39 4.63
CA HIS A 226 5.18 -1.85 5.33
C HIS A 226 5.23 -2.48 6.73
N ILE A 227 6.32 -3.18 7.01
CA ILE A 227 6.67 -3.68 8.34
C ILE A 227 7.74 -2.73 8.88
N VAL A 228 7.43 -2.01 9.95
CA VAL A 228 8.26 -0.93 10.49
C VAL A 228 8.51 -1.20 11.96
N ASP A 229 9.77 -1.31 12.37
CA ASP A 229 10.13 -1.26 13.78
C ASP A 229 9.93 0.15 14.34
N VAL A 230 8.93 0.32 15.20
CA VAL A 230 8.50 1.63 15.72
C VAL A 230 9.43 2.12 16.84
N ALA A 231 10.07 1.20 17.56
CA ALA A 231 11.05 1.53 18.59
C ALA A 231 12.30 2.23 18.02
N THR A 232 12.56 2.04 16.71
CA THR A 232 13.69 2.63 15.98
C THR A 232 13.23 3.43 14.76
N LYS A 233 12.10 4.14 14.88
CA LYS A 233 11.60 5.01 13.81
C LYS A 233 12.52 6.20 13.55
N GLY A 234 12.63 6.58 12.27
CA GLY A 234 13.37 7.75 11.80
C GLY A 234 12.44 8.87 11.30
N PRO A 235 13.00 10.02 10.88
CA PRO A 235 12.23 11.19 10.47
C PRO A 235 11.23 10.93 9.33
N THR A 236 11.54 9.99 8.43
CA THR A 236 10.63 9.62 7.33
C THR A 236 9.33 8.99 7.82
N PHE A 237 9.33 8.27 8.96
CA PHE A 237 8.09 7.74 9.53
C PHE A 237 7.10 8.86 9.85
N ASP A 238 7.55 9.89 10.55
CA ASP A 238 6.71 11.01 10.96
C ASP A 238 6.28 11.84 9.73
N ALA A 239 7.20 12.06 8.78
CA ALA A 239 6.91 12.77 7.54
C ALA A 239 5.87 12.07 6.65
N LEU A 240 5.77 10.73 6.72
CA LEU A 240 4.80 9.93 5.96
C LEU A 240 3.58 9.50 6.80
N ALA A 241 3.50 9.88 8.07
CA ALA A 241 2.44 9.46 8.99
C ALA A 241 1.03 9.79 8.48
N TYR A 242 0.88 10.87 7.70
CA TYR A 242 -0.40 11.25 7.09
C TYR A 242 -1.00 10.18 6.17
N LYS A 243 -0.19 9.26 5.64
CA LYS A 243 -0.62 8.19 4.73
C LYS A 243 -0.26 6.77 5.19
N ASN A 244 0.22 6.63 6.42
CA ASN A 244 0.46 5.32 7.03
C ASN A 244 -0.86 4.74 7.54
N LEU A 245 -1.60 4.06 6.66
CA LEU A 245 -2.89 3.42 6.99
C LEU A 245 -2.64 2.11 7.74
N PRO A 246 -2.99 1.99 9.03
CA PRO A 246 -2.73 0.76 9.79
C PRO A 246 -3.51 -0.43 9.22
N LEU A 247 -2.88 -1.61 9.17
CA LEU A 247 -3.52 -2.86 8.78
C LEU A 247 -4.81 -3.12 9.58
N THR A 248 -4.79 -2.80 10.88
CA THR A 248 -5.95 -2.96 11.77
C THR A 248 -7.13 -2.06 11.38
N ALA A 249 -6.87 -0.84 10.89
CA ALA A 249 -7.90 0.05 10.36
C ALA A 249 -8.54 -0.51 9.08
N VAL A 250 -7.73 -1.12 8.20
CA VAL A 250 -8.23 -1.82 7.01
C VAL A 250 -9.13 -2.99 7.42
N LEU A 251 -8.65 -3.86 8.32
CA LEU A 251 -9.42 -5.00 8.84
C LEU A 251 -10.74 -4.56 9.48
N GLN A 252 -10.72 -3.50 10.28
CA GLN A 252 -11.92 -2.96 10.94
C GLN A 252 -13.01 -2.64 9.93
N VAL A 253 -12.67 -1.92 8.86
CA VAL A 253 -13.63 -1.53 7.82
C VAL A 253 -14.13 -2.75 7.04
N LEU A 254 -13.23 -3.63 6.59
CA LEU A 254 -13.64 -4.79 5.79
C LEU A 254 -14.50 -5.77 6.59
N ARG A 255 -14.21 -5.97 7.87
CA ARG A 255 -15.05 -6.79 8.77
C ARG A 255 -16.40 -6.15 9.02
N ALA A 256 -16.47 -4.81 9.12
CA ALA A 256 -17.75 -4.11 9.25
C ALA A 256 -18.61 -4.26 7.99
N GLU A 257 -18.01 -4.19 6.79
CA GLU A 257 -18.70 -4.42 5.51
C GLU A 257 -19.21 -5.87 5.34
N LEU A 258 -18.57 -6.86 5.98
CA LEU A 258 -19.05 -8.25 5.98
C LEU A 258 -20.27 -8.51 6.85
N LYS A 259 -20.54 -7.63 7.84
CA LYS A 259 -21.70 -7.83 8.71
C LYS A 259 -22.96 -7.64 7.86
N PRO A 260 -23.95 -8.54 7.96
CA PRO A 260 -25.21 -8.36 7.26
C PRO A 260 -25.79 -6.98 7.62
N SER A 261 -26.09 -6.17 6.60
CA SER A 261 -26.89 -4.97 6.77
C SER A 261 -28.23 -5.39 7.37
N MET A 262 -28.42 -5.24 8.68
CA MET A 262 -29.70 -5.50 9.38
C MET A 262 -30.75 -4.43 9.05
N SER A 263 -30.87 -4.06 7.78
CA SER A 263 -31.71 -2.98 7.31
C SER A 263 -32.27 -3.35 5.95
N LYS A 264 -33.14 -4.35 5.97
CA LYS A 264 -34.19 -4.64 4.98
C LYS A 264 -34.90 -5.86 5.52
N TRP A 265 -36.05 -5.64 6.17
CA TRP A 265 -37.19 -6.53 6.43
C TRP A 265 -37.92 -6.00 7.67
N VAL A 266 -38.55 -4.83 7.54
CA VAL A 266 -39.83 -4.57 8.20
C VAL A 266 -40.81 -4.48 7.04
N VAL A 267 -41.51 -5.58 6.80
CA VAL A 267 -42.75 -5.56 6.02
C VAL A 267 -43.80 -5.94 7.05
N GLU A 268 -44.59 -4.95 7.47
CA GLU A 268 -45.87 -5.17 8.16
C GLU A 268 -46.89 -5.74 7.18
#